data_AF-A0A832GSK0-F1
#
_entry.id   AF-A0A832GSK0-F1
#
_cell.length_a   1.000
_cell.length_b   1.000
_cell.length_c   1.000
_cell.angle_alpha   90.00
_cell.angle_beta   90.00
_cell.angle_gamma   90.00
#
_symmetry.space_group_name_H-M   'P 1'
#
loop_
_entity.id
_entity.type
_entity.pdbx_description
1 polymer ?
#
loop_
_entity_poly.entity_id
_entity_poly.type
_entity_poly.pdbx_seq_one_letter_code
_entity_poly.pdbx_strand_id
1 'polypeptide(L)'
;MILDLLEGKDNKSSEKLAELKTKIGKNPNLLWYPACGFDYRDIYETTERNMRFHIPIYNLPDLYIHTDCHESGVFDGENLVFDRNTKNVGFENNPDILRIEIKSKDELKLKNKYKPNIQFNREYGHFFDDNPQLRIYLLEIEITTFRNEHITKPVLFFIVENINFFEEILLKYKIQILWIVKVREGLGFGGCGKSIINVFPFLSNLGTKYIISDWEKQFDENLSAKIAKRNNITARGQKIKKIGDLGTWSNFSPIRVYEINYTNENINIDEIRHYRLS
;
A
#
# COMPACT_ATOMS: atom_id res chain seq x y z
N MET A 1 -14.26 1.46 -8.98
CA MET A 1 -13.18 0.57 -8.50
C MET A 1 -11.88 0.95 -9.21
N ILE A 2 -10.70 0.73 -8.61
CA ILE A 2 -9.41 1.16 -9.23
C ILE A 2 -9.18 0.53 -10.62
N LEU A 3 -9.58 -0.73 -10.80
CA LEU A 3 -9.47 -1.43 -12.10
C LEU A 3 -10.31 -0.78 -13.21
N ASP A 4 -11.33 0.03 -12.88
CA ASP A 4 -12.13 0.77 -13.88
C ASP A 4 -11.37 1.94 -14.47
N LEU A 5 -10.32 2.40 -13.78
CA LEU A 5 -9.42 3.45 -14.22
C LEU A 5 -8.44 2.96 -15.29
N LEU A 6 -8.20 1.65 -15.33
CA LEU A 6 -7.12 1.01 -16.06
C LEU A 6 -7.57 0.35 -17.36
N GLU A 7 -6.67 0.33 -18.33
CA GLU A 7 -6.69 -0.48 -19.55
C GLU A 7 -5.30 -1.09 -19.79
N GLY A 8 -5.24 -2.19 -20.54
CA GLY A 8 -3.95 -2.77 -20.93
C GLY A 8 -3.20 -1.83 -21.86
N LYS A 9 -1.86 -1.86 -21.80
CA LYS A 9 -1.03 -1.15 -22.78
C LYS A 9 -1.07 -1.84 -24.14
N ASP A 10 -1.29 -3.15 -24.15
CA ASP A 10 -1.46 -4.00 -25.33
C ASP A 10 -2.64 -5.00 -25.15
N ASN A 11 -2.87 -5.84 -26.15
CA ASN A 11 -3.95 -6.84 -26.14
C ASN A 11 -3.79 -7.86 -25.02
N LYS A 12 -2.57 -8.39 -24.83
CA LYS A 12 -2.26 -9.38 -23.79
C LYS A 12 -2.56 -8.82 -22.39
N SER A 13 -2.09 -7.62 -22.10
CA SER A 13 -2.31 -6.94 -20.82
C SER A 13 -3.79 -6.60 -20.62
N SER A 14 -4.53 -6.34 -21.71
CA SER A 14 -5.98 -6.11 -21.67
C SER A 14 -6.75 -7.39 -21.32
N GLU A 15 -6.36 -8.52 -21.89
CA GLU A 15 -6.92 -9.84 -21.56
C GLU A 15 -6.67 -10.19 -20.09
N LYS A 16 -5.43 -10.03 -19.61
CA LYS A 16 -5.06 -10.24 -18.21
C LYS A 16 -5.85 -9.37 -17.24
N LEU A 17 -6.04 -8.10 -17.57
CA LEU A 17 -6.86 -7.19 -16.78
C LEU A 17 -8.35 -7.60 -16.77
N ALA A 18 -8.88 -8.12 -17.88
CA ALA A 18 -10.26 -8.61 -17.97
C ALA A 18 -10.47 -9.90 -17.15
N GLU A 19 -9.52 -10.83 -17.21
CA GLU A 19 -9.47 -12.03 -16.36
C GLU A 19 -9.51 -11.64 -14.88
N LEU A 20 -8.66 -10.70 -14.47
CA LEU A 20 -8.61 -10.21 -13.09
C LEU A 20 -9.95 -9.61 -12.64
N LYS A 21 -10.55 -8.75 -13.44
CA LYS A 21 -11.86 -8.13 -13.15
C LYS A 21 -12.95 -9.18 -12.95
N THR A 22 -12.92 -10.25 -13.76
CA THR A 22 -13.87 -11.35 -13.67
C THR A 22 -13.66 -12.15 -12.38
N LYS A 23 -12.41 -12.46 -12.04
CA LYS A 23 -12.03 -13.23 -10.84
C LYS A 23 -12.37 -12.51 -9.54
N ILE A 24 -12.10 -11.20 -9.48
CA ILE A 24 -12.23 -10.40 -8.26
C ILE A 24 -13.66 -9.86 -8.05
N GLY A 25 -14.42 -9.68 -9.12
CA GLY A 25 -15.77 -9.14 -9.06
C GLY A 25 -15.81 -7.63 -8.82
N LYS A 26 -16.97 -7.12 -8.35
CA LYS A 26 -17.28 -5.68 -8.38
C LYS A 26 -16.80 -4.88 -7.16
N ASN A 27 -16.67 -5.52 -6.01
CA ASN A 27 -16.41 -4.86 -4.73
C ASN A 27 -15.26 -5.53 -3.97
N PRO A 28 -14.04 -5.57 -4.51
CA PRO A 28 -12.89 -6.09 -3.77
C PRO A 28 -12.56 -5.28 -2.54
N ASN A 29 -12.10 -5.98 -1.51
CA ASN A 29 -11.33 -5.40 -0.43
C ASN A 29 -9.94 -5.04 -0.96
N LEU A 30 -9.62 -3.75 -0.98
CA LEU A 30 -8.33 -3.26 -1.44
C LEU A 30 -7.37 -3.06 -0.27
N LEU A 31 -6.12 -3.48 -0.45
CA LEU A 31 -4.99 -3.10 0.39
C LEU A 31 -4.06 -2.18 -0.37
N TRP A 32 -3.60 -1.12 0.28
CA TRP A 32 -2.56 -0.25 -0.26
C TRP A 32 -1.30 -0.28 0.61
N TYR A 33 -0.16 -0.61 -0.01
CA TYR A 33 1.16 -0.60 0.59
C TYR A 33 2.06 0.43 -0.11
N PRO A 34 2.09 1.66 0.40
CA PRO A 34 3.00 2.70 -0.09
C PRO A 34 4.44 2.52 0.36
N ALA A 35 5.36 2.99 -0.48
CA ALA A 35 6.80 2.86 -0.31
C ALA A 35 7.24 1.41 -0.04
N CYS A 36 6.64 0.44 -0.73
CA CYS A 36 6.88 -0.97 -0.50
C CYS A 36 8.26 -1.43 -0.97
N GLY A 37 8.90 -0.70 -1.90
CA GLY A 37 10.09 -1.16 -2.61
C GLY A 37 9.82 -2.52 -3.24
N PHE A 38 10.64 -3.50 -2.84
CA PHE A 38 10.54 -4.90 -3.26
C PHE A 38 9.88 -5.80 -2.21
N ASP A 39 9.22 -5.23 -1.20
CA ASP A 39 8.59 -5.97 -0.10
C ASP A 39 7.14 -6.38 -0.45
N TYR A 40 6.92 -7.69 -0.61
CA TYR A 40 5.61 -8.30 -0.88
C TYR A 40 5.09 -9.13 0.29
N ARG A 41 5.68 -9.01 1.48
CA ARG A 41 5.30 -9.84 2.65
C ARG A 41 3.89 -9.56 3.16
N ASP A 42 3.30 -8.42 2.81
CA ASP A 42 1.91 -8.09 3.10
C ASP A 42 0.93 -9.14 2.58
N ILE A 43 1.21 -9.74 1.42
CA ILE A 43 0.41 -10.83 0.84
C ILE A 43 0.37 -12.04 1.77
N TYR A 44 1.51 -12.42 2.35
CA TYR A 44 1.60 -13.54 3.30
C TYR A 44 0.96 -13.18 4.64
N GLU A 45 1.30 -12.03 5.21
CA GLU A 45 0.84 -11.62 6.54
C GLU A 45 -0.67 -11.38 6.59
N THR A 46 -1.31 -11.07 5.46
CA THR A 46 -2.77 -10.88 5.34
C THR A 46 -3.52 -12.13 4.85
N THR A 47 -2.87 -13.31 4.82
CA THR A 47 -3.59 -14.58 4.62
C THR A 47 -4.51 -14.89 5.79
N GLU A 48 -5.58 -15.65 5.52
CA GLU A 48 -6.53 -16.12 6.55
C GLU A 48 -5.82 -16.86 7.68
N ARG A 49 -4.82 -17.68 7.32
CA ARG A 49 -3.99 -18.39 8.25
C ARG A 49 -3.28 -17.43 9.22
N ASN A 50 -2.48 -16.50 8.71
CA ASN A 50 -1.71 -15.61 9.56
C ASN A 50 -2.59 -14.64 10.34
N MET A 51 -3.62 -14.09 9.70
CA MET A 51 -4.54 -13.17 10.37
C MET A 51 -5.30 -13.86 11.50
N ARG A 52 -5.85 -15.06 11.29
CA ARG A 52 -6.65 -15.75 12.33
C ARG A 52 -5.84 -16.17 13.55
N PHE A 53 -4.54 -16.42 13.41
CA PHE A 53 -3.70 -16.70 14.57
C PHE A 53 -3.51 -15.48 15.48
N HIS A 54 -3.76 -14.27 14.96
CA HIS A 54 -3.49 -13.04 15.68
C HIS A 54 -4.75 -12.21 15.96
N ILE A 55 -5.78 -12.26 15.10
CA ILE A 55 -6.92 -11.32 15.09
C ILE A 55 -8.15 -11.93 14.37
N PRO A 56 -9.38 -11.84 14.91
CA PRO A 56 -10.59 -12.35 14.25
C PRO A 56 -11.09 -11.42 13.12
N ILE A 57 -10.29 -11.25 12.07
CA ILE A 57 -10.65 -10.43 10.89
C ILE A 57 -11.05 -11.34 9.74
N TYR A 58 -12.20 -11.03 9.12
CA TYR A 58 -12.77 -11.80 8.01
C TYR A 58 -12.70 -11.08 6.65
N ASN A 59 -12.51 -9.76 6.65
CA ASN A 59 -12.50 -8.96 5.42
C ASN A 59 -11.06 -8.80 4.91
N LEU A 60 -10.47 -9.90 4.42
CA LEU A 60 -9.10 -9.92 3.92
C LEU A 60 -8.99 -9.22 2.55
N PRO A 61 -7.79 -8.75 2.15
CA PRO A 61 -7.59 -8.13 0.84
C PRO A 61 -7.78 -9.12 -0.33
N ASP A 62 -8.53 -8.67 -1.33
CA ASP A 62 -8.71 -9.37 -2.61
C ASP A 62 -7.68 -8.91 -3.65
N LEU A 63 -7.30 -7.63 -3.60
CA LEU A 63 -6.35 -6.98 -4.50
C LEU A 63 -5.40 -6.08 -3.72
N TYR A 64 -4.13 -6.17 -4.09
CA TYR A 64 -3.03 -5.42 -3.49
C TYR A 64 -2.65 -4.29 -4.44
N ILE A 65 -2.43 -3.11 -3.88
CA ILE A 65 -1.96 -1.93 -4.57
C ILE A 65 -0.65 -1.54 -3.92
N HIS A 66 0.42 -1.58 -4.69
CA HIS A 66 1.75 -1.22 -4.24
C HIS A 66 2.15 0.08 -4.93
N THR A 67 2.76 1.01 -4.19
CA THR A 67 3.31 2.24 -4.77
C THR A 67 4.74 2.43 -4.34
N ASP A 68 5.59 2.80 -5.30
CA ASP A 68 6.94 3.24 -5.04
C ASP A 68 7.36 4.24 -6.13
N CYS A 69 8.34 5.07 -5.86
CA CYS A 69 8.89 6.00 -6.83
C CYS A 69 9.97 5.37 -7.71
N HIS A 70 10.43 4.15 -7.40
CA HIS A 70 11.47 3.46 -8.15
C HIS A 70 10.97 2.13 -8.71
N GLU A 71 11.52 1.71 -9.86
CA GLU A 71 11.09 0.49 -10.53
C GLU A 71 11.69 -0.79 -9.93
N SER A 72 12.57 -0.68 -8.93
CA SER A 72 13.27 -1.82 -8.32
C SER A 72 12.31 -2.87 -7.76
N GLY A 73 11.15 -2.45 -7.26
CA GLY A 73 10.10 -3.37 -6.82
C GLY A 73 9.59 -4.31 -7.94
N VAL A 74 9.69 -3.87 -9.19
CA VAL A 74 9.17 -4.56 -10.38
C VAL A 74 10.27 -5.28 -11.17
N PHE A 75 11.49 -4.75 -11.20
CA PHE A 75 12.59 -5.27 -12.02
C PHE A 75 13.69 -5.98 -11.23
N ASP A 76 13.98 -5.53 -10.01
CA ASP A 76 14.98 -6.18 -9.14
C ASP A 76 14.35 -7.22 -8.20
N GLY A 77 13.02 -7.35 -8.25
CA GLY A 77 12.24 -8.22 -7.38
C GLY A 77 12.04 -9.66 -7.85
N GLU A 78 12.73 -10.10 -8.90
CA GLU A 78 12.65 -11.48 -9.38
C GLU A 78 13.46 -12.41 -8.47
N ASN A 79 12.82 -13.47 -7.94
CA ASN A 79 13.42 -14.47 -7.03
C ASN A 79 13.98 -13.92 -5.71
N LEU A 80 13.20 -13.11 -5.01
CA LEU A 80 13.59 -12.63 -3.68
C LEU A 80 13.41 -13.72 -2.62
N VAL A 81 14.35 -13.78 -1.68
CA VAL A 81 14.26 -14.61 -0.49
C VAL A 81 14.22 -13.68 0.71
N PHE A 82 13.18 -13.76 1.53
CA PHE A 82 13.06 -12.95 2.74
C PHE A 82 13.08 -13.84 3.96
N ASP A 83 13.90 -13.49 4.94
CA ASP A 83 13.73 -13.97 6.31
C ASP A 83 12.64 -13.15 7.00
N ARG A 84 11.64 -13.80 7.61
CA ARG A 84 10.60 -13.09 8.37
C ARG A 84 11.20 -12.21 9.47
N ASN A 85 12.30 -12.64 10.10
CA ASN A 85 12.90 -11.98 11.26
C ASN A 85 13.99 -10.95 10.91
N THR A 86 14.49 -10.92 9.65
CA THR A 86 15.53 -9.97 9.25
C THR A 86 15.36 -9.45 7.82
N LYS A 87 15.88 -8.25 7.54
CA LYS A 87 16.02 -7.72 6.18
C LYS A 87 16.97 -8.53 5.27
N ASN A 88 17.58 -9.61 5.78
CA ASN A 88 18.58 -10.36 5.05
C ASN A 88 17.90 -11.37 4.13
N VAL A 89 18.45 -11.48 2.92
CA VAL A 89 18.20 -12.60 2.02
C VAL A 89 18.57 -13.87 2.79
N GLY A 90 17.56 -14.61 3.22
CA GLY A 90 17.75 -15.75 4.11
C GLY A 90 18.59 -16.84 3.44
N PHE A 91 19.54 -17.42 4.19
CA PHE A 91 20.21 -18.67 3.79
C PHE A 91 19.18 -19.81 3.80
N GLU A 92 19.17 -20.65 2.75
CA GLU A 92 18.15 -21.66 2.36
C GLU A 92 17.60 -22.63 3.45
N ASN A 93 18.10 -22.59 4.70
CA ASN A 93 17.74 -23.52 5.77
C ASN A 93 16.98 -22.88 6.96
N ASN A 94 16.46 -21.65 6.84
CA ASN A 94 15.65 -21.03 7.89
C ASN A 94 14.14 -21.30 7.67
N PRO A 95 13.42 -21.92 8.64
CA PRO A 95 11.98 -22.18 8.54
C PRO A 95 11.12 -20.91 8.48
N ASP A 96 11.68 -19.72 8.65
CA ASP A 96 10.95 -18.46 8.49
C ASP A 96 11.17 -17.79 7.12
N ILE A 97 11.70 -18.53 6.14
CA ILE A 97 11.92 -18.01 4.80
C ILE A 97 10.64 -17.98 3.97
N LEU A 98 10.40 -16.83 3.34
CA LEU A 98 9.44 -16.65 2.27
C LEU A 98 10.21 -16.43 0.96
N ARG A 99 9.98 -17.27 -0.03
CA ARG A 99 10.45 -17.04 -1.40
C ARG A 99 9.36 -16.31 -2.17
N ILE A 100 9.70 -15.19 -2.79
CA ILE A 100 8.79 -14.34 -3.54
C ILE A 100 9.24 -14.32 -4.99
N GLU A 101 8.31 -14.59 -5.90
CA GLU A 101 8.55 -14.62 -7.33
C GLU A 101 7.47 -13.84 -8.08
N ILE A 102 7.89 -13.03 -9.04
CA ILE A 102 7.00 -12.34 -9.99
C ILE A 102 6.79 -13.30 -11.18
N LYS A 103 5.64 -13.97 -11.24
CA LYS A 103 5.32 -14.95 -12.30
C LYS A 103 4.94 -14.29 -13.62
N SER A 104 4.26 -13.16 -13.57
CA SER A 104 3.94 -12.36 -14.74
C SER A 104 4.01 -10.86 -14.43
N LYS A 105 4.27 -10.10 -15.48
CA LYS A 105 4.32 -8.64 -15.48
C LYS A 105 3.65 -8.14 -16.76
N ASP A 106 2.52 -7.47 -16.61
CA ASP A 106 1.74 -6.94 -17.71
C ASP A 106 1.54 -5.42 -17.51
N GLU A 107 1.96 -4.62 -18.50
CA GLU A 107 1.93 -3.16 -18.38
C GLU A 107 0.53 -2.61 -18.63
N LEU A 108 0.08 -1.76 -17.73
CA LEU A 108 -1.21 -1.09 -17.79
C LEU A 108 -1.01 0.40 -17.97
N LYS A 109 -2.09 1.07 -18.33
CA LYS A 109 -2.18 2.54 -18.36
C LYS A 109 -3.54 2.99 -17.85
N LEU A 110 -3.61 4.25 -17.46
CA LEU A 110 -4.91 4.89 -17.22
C LEU A 110 -5.63 5.08 -18.55
N LYS A 111 -6.95 4.86 -18.55
CA LYS A 111 -7.79 5.22 -19.70
C LYS A 111 -7.67 6.72 -19.95
N ASN A 112 -7.67 7.12 -21.23
CA ASN A 112 -7.46 8.51 -21.67
C ASN A 112 -8.35 9.58 -20.99
N LYS A 113 -9.53 9.19 -20.50
CA LYS A 113 -10.44 10.10 -19.79
C LYS A 113 -9.97 10.47 -18.38
N TYR A 114 -9.05 9.71 -17.80
CA TYR A 114 -8.46 9.97 -16.49
C TYR A 114 -7.09 10.61 -16.69
N LYS A 115 -6.91 11.81 -16.13
CA LYS A 115 -5.70 12.61 -16.26
C LYS A 115 -5.27 13.08 -14.87
N PRO A 116 -4.63 12.22 -14.07
CA PRO A 116 -4.06 12.66 -12.80
C PRO A 116 -2.95 13.67 -13.06
N ASN A 117 -2.85 14.68 -12.21
CA ASN A 117 -1.77 15.65 -12.25
C ASN A 117 -0.57 15.12 -11.46
N ILE A 118 0.11 14.12 -12.01
CA ILE A 118 1.31 13.56 -11.40
C ILE A 118 2.44 14.57 -11.58
N GLN A 119 2.71 15.33 -10.53
CA GLN A 119 3.82 16.26 -10.45
C GLN A 119 4.69 15.86 -9.28
N PHE A 120 5.96 15.64 -9.56
CA PHE A 120 6.91 15.37 -8.50
C PHE A 120 7.10 16.59 -7.61
N ASN A 121 6.80 16.43 -6.32
CA ASN A 121 7.10 17.45 -5.32
C ASN A 121 8.38 17.08 -4.57
N ARG A 122 9.43 17.90 -4.73
CA ARG A 122 10.70 17.75 -4.01
C ARG A 122 10.55 17.83 -2.49
N GLU A 123 9.44 18.36 -1.97
CA GLU A 123 9.12 18.30 -0.54
C GLU A 123 8.75 16.88 -0.07
N TYR A 124 8.30 16.00 -0.98
CA TYR A 124 7.82 14.65 -0.67
C TYR A 124 8.92 13.60 -0.76
N GLY A 125 10.02 13.88 -1.48
CA GLY A 125 11.21 13.04 -1.53
C GLY A 125 12.33 13.65 -2.35
N HIS A 126 13.50 13.02 -2.35
CA HIS A 126 14.61 13.36 -3.24
C HIS A 126 14.77 12.25 -4.26
N PHE A 127 14.55 12.55 -5.54
CA PHE A 127 14.69 11.59 -6.62
C PHE A 127 15.70 12.04 -7.66
N PHE A 128 16.20 11.05 -8.39
CA PHE A 128 17.25 11.16 -9.40
C PHE A 128 16.73 11.55 -10.79
N ASP A 129 15.41 11.51 -11.01
CA ASP A 129 14.79 11.85 -12.30
C ASP A 129 13.93 13.12 -12.18
N ASP A 130 14.17 14.09 -13.06
CA ASP A 130 13.49 15.39 -13.06
C ASP A 130 12.06 15.31 -13.66
N ASN A 131 11.67 14.17 -14.25
CA ASN A 131 10.34 14.02 -14.87
C ASN A 131 9.74 12.59 -14.74
N PRO A 132 9.39 12.14 -13.52
CA PRO A 132 8.86 10.80 -13.33
C PRO A 132 7.52 10.63 -14.06
N GLN A 133 7.44 9.58 -14.87
CA GLN A 133 6.20 9.19 -15.55
C GLN A 133 5.48 8.10 -14.76
N LEU A 134 4.16 8.25 -14.63
CA LEU A 134 3.31 7.21 -14.07
C LEU A 134 3.42 5.93 -14.92
N ARG A 135 3.94 4.86 -14.31
CA ARG A 135 3.90 3.51 -14.88
C ARG A 135 3.07 2.60 -13.99
N ILE A 136 2.36 1.66 -14.60
CA ILE A 136 1.44 0.78 -13.90
C ILE A 136 1.68 -0.63 -14.40
N TYR A 137 1.86 -1.56 -13.48
CA TYR A 137 2.01 -2.97 -13.78
C TYR A 137 0.95 -3.78 -13.04
N LEU A 138 0.40 -4.77 -13.73
CA LEU A 138 -0.26 -5.90 -13.12
C LEU A 138 0.76 -7.01 -12.94
N LEU A 139 1.03 -7.38 -11.69
CA LEU A 139 1.94 -8.44 -11.33
C LEU A 139 1.16 -9.64 -10.80
N GLU A 140 1.60 -10.84 -11.15
CA GLU A 140 1.20 -12.07 -10.47
C GLU A 140 2.33 -12.47 -9.53
N ILE A 141 2.13 -12.28 -8.22
CA ILE A 141 3.13 -12.60 -7.19
C ILE A 141 2.84 -13.98 -6.63
N GLU A 142 3.84 -14.85 -6.62
CA GLU A 142 3.82 -16.11 -5.89
C GLU A 142 4.72 -16.04 -4.67
N ILE A 143 4.18 -16.40 -3.52
CA ILE A 143 4.93 -16.60 -2.28
C ILE A 143 4.96 -18.09 -1.98
N THR A 144 6.17 -18.65 -1.88
CA THR A 144 6.39 -19.99 -1.38
C THR A 144 6.89 -19.92 0.06
N THR A 145 6.16 -20.54 0.97
CA THR A 145 6.55 -20.64 2.39
C THR A 145 7.54 -21.79 2.59
N PHE A 146 8.22 -21.81 3.74
CA PHE A 146 9.09 -22.94 4.14
C PHE A 146 8.41 -24.32 4.16
N ARG A 147 7.07 -24.36 4.26
CA ARG A 147 6.28 -25.60 4.22
C ARG A 147 5.92 -26.02 2.79
N ASN A 148 6.50 -25.35 1.78
CA ASN A 148 6.15 -25.48 0.37
C ASN A 148 4.67 -25.19 0.09
N GLU A 149 4.05 -24.31 0.88
CA GLU A 149 2.73 -23.76 0.55
C GLU A 149 2.92 -22.59 -0.43
N HIS A 150 2.15 -22.60 -1.51
CA HIS A 150 2.19 -21.57 -2.56
C HIS A 150 0.98 -20.65 -2.44
N ILE A 151 1.22 -19.34 -2.40
CA ILE A 151 0.19 -18.29 -2.34
C ILE A 151 0.38 -17.40 -3.55
N THR A 152 -0.63 -17.33 -4.42
CA THR A 152 -0.60 -16.48 -5.61
C THR A 152 -1.60 -15.34 -5.49
N LYS A 153 -1.13 -14.09 -5.62
CA LYS A 153 -1.99 -12.90 -5.57
C LYS A 153 -1.65 -11.88 -6.66
N PRO A 154 -2.66 -11.21 -7.23
CA PRO A 154 -2.46 -10.10 -8.14
C PRO A 154 -2.08 -8.84 -7.37
N VAL A 155 -1.11 -8.08 -7.89
CA VAL A 155 -0.69 -6.78 -7.37
C VAL A 155 -0.76 -5.75 -8.50
N LEU A 156 -1.41 -4.61 -8.23
CA LEU A 156 -1.24 -3.43 -9.05
C LEU A 156 -0.07 -2.62 -8.51
N PHE A 157 1.04 -2.60 -9.23
CA PHE A 157 2.21 -1.81 -8.87
C PHE A 157 2.19 -0.49 -9.64
N PHE A 158 2.12 0.63 -8.92
CA PHE A 158 2.17 1.97 -9.47
C PHE A 158 3.52 2.60 -9.17
N ILE A 159 4.23 3.01 -10.22
CA ILE A 159 5.48 3.75 -10.09
C ILE A 159 5.14 5.24 -10.05
N VAL A 160 5.07 5.77 -8.84
CA VAL A 160 4.58 7.12 -8.52
C VAL A 160 4.88 7.46 -7.06
N GLU A 161 5.03 8.76 -6.77
CA GLU A 161 5.13 9.24 -5.39
C GLU A 161 3.83 8.98 -4.60
N ASN A 162 3.97 8.53 -3.36
CA ASN A 162 2.88 7.98 -2.55
C ASN A 162 1.79 9.03 -2.22
N ILE A 163 2.18 10.25 -1.87
CA ILE A 163 1.24 11.34 -1.60
C ILE A 163 0.55 11.78 -2.89
N ASN A 164 1.26 11.86 -4.02
CA ASN A 164 0.66 12.13 -5.32
C ASN A 164 -0.35 11.05 -5.72
N PHE A 165 -0.03 9.76 -5.53
CA PHE A 165 -0.97 8.67 -5.78
C PHE A 165 -2.22 8.79 -4.91
N PHE A 166 -2.03 9.08 -3.63
CA PHE A 166 -3.12 9.31 -2.71
C PHE A 166 -4.03 10.46 -3.15
N GLU A 167 -3.49 11.63 -3.47
CA GLU A 167 -4.28 12.78 -3.89
C GLU A 167 -4.94 12.56 -5.25
N GLU A 168 -4.14 12.22 -6.27
CA GLU A 168 -4.58 12.26 -7.67
C GLU A 168 -5.28 10.99 -8.14
N ILE A 169 -5.12 9.87 -7.41
CA ILE A 169 -5.80 8.61 -7.73
C ILE A 169 -6.83 8.28 -6.65
N LEU A 170 -6.41 8.12 -5.40
CA LEU A 170 -7.30 7.60 -4.36
C LEU A 170 -8.40 8.59 -3.97
N LEU A 171 -8.04 9.82 -3.60
CA LEU A 171 -9.01 10.84 -3.22
C LEU A 171 -9.83 11.32 -4.41
N LYS A 172 -9.16 11.72 -5.50
CA LYS A 172 -9.80 12.28 -6.70
C LYS A 172 -10.86 11.36 -7.31
N TYR A 173 -10.58 10.06 -7.37
CA TYR A 173 -11.51 9.06 -7.91
C TYR A 173 -12.26 8.27 -6.83
N LYS A 174 -12.18 8.70 -5.56
CA LYS A 174 -12.90 8.14 -4.40
C LYS A 174 -12.70 6.63 -4.25
N ILE A 175 -11.48 6.15 -4.50
CA ILE A 175 -11.13 4.75 -4.36
C ILE A 175 -11.14 4.36 -2.88
N GLN A 176 -11.91 3.33 -2.55
CA GLN A 176 -11.99 2.82 -1.18
C GLN A 176 -10.86 1.83 -0.92
N ILE A 177 -10.07 2.09 0.12
CA ILE A 177 -8.94 1.28 0.56
C ILE A 177 -9.25 0.75 1.95
N LEU A 178 -9.58 -0.54 2.05
CA LEU A 178 -9.97 -1.16 3.32
C LEU A 178 -8.76 -1.33 4.26
N TRP A 179 -7.59 -1.62 3.69
CA TRP A 179 -6.34 -1.88 4.41
C TRP A 179 -5.24 -0.93 3.97
N ILE A 180 -4.49 -0.38 4.92
CA ILE A 180 -3.24 0.35 4.64
C ILE A 180 -2.09 -0.34 5.36
N VAL A 181 -0.97 -0.52 4.66
CA VAL A 181 0.29 -0.99 5.23
C VAL A 181 1.26 0.17 5.32
N LYS A 182 1.73 0.49 6.52
CA LYS A 182 2.73 1.51 6.82
C LYS A 182 3.93 0.87 7.49
N VAL A 183 4.87 0.37 6.70
CA VAL A 183 6.08 -0.27 7.21
C VAL A 183 7.27 0.25 6.44
N ARG A 184 8.22 0.89 7.15
CA ARG A 184 9.52 1.34 6.62
C ARG A 184 9.45 2.12 5.31
N GLU A 185 8.98 3.35 5.37
CA GLU A 185 8.84 4.26 4.22
C GLU A 185 10.12 5.03 3.85
N GLY A 186 11.28 4.66 4.40
CA GLY A 186 12.58 5.23 4.01
C GLY A 186 12.86 6.66 4.51
N LEU A 187 12.08 7.16 5.46
CA LEU A 187 12.33 8.44 6.13
C LEU A 187 13.69 8.43 6.84
N GLY A 188 14.49 9.47 6.60
CA GLY A 188 15.83 9.64 7.21
C GLY A 188 17.00 9.03 6.44
N PHE A 189 16.76 8.24 5.39
CA PHE A 189 17.82 7.76 4.47
C PHE A 189 17.81 8.48 3.12
N GLY A 190 17.20 9.67 3.05
CA GLY A 190 17.20 10.54 1.87
C GLY A 190 16.16 10.19 0.80
N GLY A 191 15.47 9.05 0.87
CA GLY A 191 14.50 8.63 -0.14
C GLY A 191 13.11 9.27 -0.01
N CYS A 192 12.63 9.48 1.22
CA CYS A 192 11.30 10.05 1.49
C CYS A 192 11.41 11.30 2.35
N GLY A 193 10.66 12.34 1.98
CA GLY A 193 10.59 13.62 2.69
C GLY A 193 9.34 13.76 3.58
N LYS A 194 8.30 12.93 3.37
CA LYS A 194 7.04 12.99 4.12
C LYS A 194 6.49 11.60 4.43
N SER A 195 6.13 11.37 5.69
CA SER A 195 5.48 10.13 6.10
C SER A 195 4.08 9.97 5.50
N ILE A 196 3.71 8.74 5.19
CA ILE A 196 2.36 8.31 4.84
C ILE A 196 1.40 8.43 6.03
N ILE A 197 1.88 8.65 7.25
CA ILE A 197 1.02 9.02 8.38
C ILE A 197 0.21 10.30 8.08
N ASN A 198 0.65 11.14 7.14
CA ASN A 198 -0.08 12.29 6.63
C ASN A 198 -1.37 11.93 5.86
N VAL A 199 -1.56 10.66 5.52
CA VAL A 199 -2.82 10.14 4.97
C VAL A 199 -3.84 9.81 6.08
N PHE A 200 -3.40 9.63 7.32
CA PHE A 200 -4.29 9.18 8.40
C PHE A 200 -5.46 10.12 8.73
N PRO A 201 -5.37 11.45 8.55
CA PRO A 201 -6.55 12.32 8.61
C PRO A 201 -7.69 11.89 7.68
N PHE A 202 -7.39 11.21 6.57
CA PHE A 202 -8.32 10.93 5.48
C PHE A 202 -8.81 9.49 5.43
N LEU A 203 -8.53 8.66 6.45
CA LEU A 203 -8.93 7.24 6.45
C LEU A 203 -10.43 7.08 6.22
N SER A 204 -11.24 7.96 6.81
CA SER A 204 -12.70 7.95 6.63
C SER A 204 -13.15 8.18 5.19
N ASN A 205 -12.39 8.96 4.42
CA ASN A 205 -12.65 9.22 3.00
C ASN A 205 -12.22 8.04 2.11
N LEU A 206 -11.22 7.28 2.58
CA LEU A 206 -10.77 6.04 1.96
C LEU A 206 -11.59 4.82 2.40
N GLY A 207 -12.44 4.92 3.44
CA GLY A 207 -13.15 3.77 3.99
C GLY A 207 -12.23 2.75 4.67
N THR A 208 -11.07 3.18 5.17
CA THR A 208 -10.06 2.30 5.74
C THR A 208 -10.45 1.75 7.10
N LYS A 209 -10.61 0.44 7.18
CA LYS A 209 -10.95 -0.23 8.43
C LYS A 209 -9.72 -0.72 9.20
N TYR A 210 -8.64 -1.07 8.50
CA TYR A 210 -7.49 -1.69 9.11
C TYR A 210 -6.19 -1.03 8.69
N ILE A 211 -5.26 -0.92 9.64
CA ILE A 211 -3.90 -0.45 9.40
C ILE A 211 -2.92 -1.48 9.94
N ILE A 212 -1.94 -1.85 9.14
CA ILE A 212 -0.75 -2.57 9.57
C ILE A 212 0.37 -1.55 9.65
N SER A 213 0.98 -1.34 10.82
CA SER A 213 1.96 -0.28 10.99
C SER A 213 3.10 -0.62 11.94
N ASP A 214 4.28 -0.08 11.63
CA ASP A 214 5.40 0.09 12.56
C ASP A 214 5.27 1.37 13.42
N TRP A 215 6.29 1.70 14.23
CA TRP A 215 6.25 2.76 15.26
C TRP A 215 6.60 4.19 14.79
N GLU A 216 6.50 4.54 13.52
CA GLU A 216 6.91 5.87 13.08
C GLU A 216 5.84 6.96 13.26
N LYS A 217 6.27 8.21 13.50
CA LYS A 217 5.41 9.29 14.02
C LYS A 217 5.56 10.65 13.32
N GLN A 218 6.23 10.75 12.18
CA GLN A 218 6.50 12.05 11.55
C GLN A 218 5.27 12.60 10.83
N PHE A 219 4.34 13.20 11.59
CA PHE A 219 3.15 13.85 11.07
C PHE A 219 3.43 15.33 10.73
N ASP A 220 2.98 15.75 9.56
CA ASP A 220 3.03 17.13 9.04
C ASP A 220 1.60 17.66 8.91
N GLU A 221 1.18 18.39 9.92
CA GLU A 221 -0.14 19.04 10.00
C GLU A 221 -0.40 19.95 8.79
N ASN A 222 0.62 20.69 8.33
CA ASN A 222 0.49 21.65 7.25
C ASN A 222 0.25 20.96 5.90
N LEU A 223 0.94 19.83 5.65
CA LEU A 223 0.70 19.04 4.46
C LEU A 223 -0.75 18.52 4.43
N SER A 224 -1.20 17.94 5.53
CA SER A 224 -2.55 17.40 5.67
C SER A 224 -3.62 18.48 5.44
N ALA A 225 -3.46 19.66 6.06
CA ALA A 225 -4.32 20.82 5.86
C ALA A 225 -4.35 21.28 4.39
N LYS A 226 -3.18 21.38 3.74
CA LYS A 226 -3.09 21.72 2.31
C LYS A 226 -3.82 20.72 1.42
N ILE A 227 -3.70 19.42 1.69
CA ILE A 227 -4.41 18.37 0.93
C ILE A 227 -5.93 18.52 1.13
N ALA A 228 -6.38 18.67 2.38
CA ALA A 228 -7.79 18.82 2.73
C ALA A 228 -8.42 20.01 2.01
N LYS A 229 -7.76 21.17 2.07
CA LYS A 229 -8.19 22.40 1.40
C LYS A 229 -8.25 22.26 -0.12
N ARG A 230 -7.20 21.69 -0.74
CA ARG A 230 -7.14 21.50 -2.21
C ARG A 230 -8.25 20.60 -2.72
N ASN A 231 -8.62 19.57 -1.96
CA ASN A 231 -9.62 18.60 -2.35
C ASN A 231 -11.03 18.90 -1.80
N ASN A 232 -11.19 19.98 -1.00
CA ASN A 232 -12.42 20.33 -0.30
C ASN A 232 -12.99 19.16 0.52
N ILE A 233 -12.12 18.52 1.30
CA ILE A 233 -12.43 17.31 2.08
C ILE A 233 -12.51 17.63 3.56
N THR A 234 -13.52 17.08 4.22
CA THR A 234 -13.59 16.95 5.68
C THR A 234 -13.40 15.49 6.08
N ALA A 235 -12.91 15.28 7.31
CA ALA A 235 -12.73 13.96 7.88
C ALA A 235 -13.80 13.66 8.93
N ARG A 236 -14.10 12.39 9.14
CA ARG A 236 -14.84 11.94 10.33
C ARG A 236 -13.85 11.68 11.47
N GLY A 237 -14.24 12.00 12.69
CA GLY A 237 -13.45 11.65 13.87
C GLY A 237 -13.25 10.15 13.96
N GLN A 238 -12.07 9.71 14.40
CA GLN A 238 -11.69 8.31 14.36
C GLN A 238 -10.96 7.87 15.63
N LYS A 239 -11.26 6.65 16.06
CA LYS A 239 -10.55 5.95 17.13
C LYS A 239 -9.76 4.80 16.52
N ILE A 240 -8.46 4.80 16.76
CA ILE A 240 -7.55 3.76 16.29
C ILE A 240 -7.24 2.84 17.46
N LYS A 241 -7.63 1.56 17.35
CA LYS A 241 -7.47 0.58 18.42
C LYS A 241 -6.52 -0.51 17.95
N LYS A 242 -5.45 -0.79 18.70
CA LYS A 242 -4.62 -1.97 18.46
C LYS A 242 -5.45 -3.25 18.70
N ILE A 243 -5.39 -4.16 17.74
CA ILE A 243 -6.13 -5.43 17.77
C ILE A 243 -5.23 -6.67 17.68
N GLY A 244 -3.95 -6.50 17.34
CA GLY A 244 -2.97 -7.60 17.34
C GLY A 244 -1.55 -7.16 16.99
N ASP A 245 -0.65 -8.13 17.01
CA ASP A 245 0.76 -8.00 16.62
C ASP A 245 1.06 -9.05 15.53
N LEU A 246 1.80 -8.65 14.49
CA LEU A 246 2.29 -9.55 13.42
C LEU A 246 3.76 -9.93 13.61
N GLY A 247 4.33 -9.63 14.80
CA GLY A 247 5.74 -9.87 15.09
C GLY A 247 6.65 -8.87 14.39
N THR A 248 7.87 -9.30 14.06
CA THR A 248 8.85 -8.47 13.37
C THR A 248 8.72 -8.67 11.86
N TRP A 249 8.28 -7.64 11.14
CA TRP A 249 8.46 -7.50 9.68
C TRP A 249 9.77 -6.72 9.39
N SER A 250 10.29 -6.10 10.45
CA SER A 250 11.27 -5.04 10.45
C SER A 250 12.11 -5.18 11.73
N ASN A 251 13.45 -5.23 11.59
CA ASN A 251 14.41 -5.19 12.70
C ASN A 251 14.29 -3.95 13.63
N PHE A 252 13.41 -2.98 13.35
CA PHE A 252 13.31 -1.75 14.15
C PHE A 252 12.18 -1.78 15.17
N SER A 253 11.02 -2.36 14.85
CA SER A 253 9.89 -2.41 15.77
C SER A 253 8.90 -3.51 15.39
N PRO A 254 8.16 -4.05 16.38
CA PRO A 254 7.09 -4.98 16.11
C PRO A 254 6.00 -4.30 15.27
N ILE A 255 5.50 -5.03 14.28
CA ILE A 255 4.36 -4.62 13.48
C ILE A 255 3.08 -4.91 14.22
N ARG A 256 2.20 -3.93 14.21
CA ARG A 256 0.91 -3.97 14.88
C ARG A 256 -0.20 -3.80 13.87
N VAL A 257 -1.32 -4.41 14.19
CA VAL A 257 -2.56 -4.22 13.44
C VAL A 257 -3.52 -3.40 14.27
N TYR A 258 -4.17 -2.44 13.63
CA TYR A 258 -5.13 -1.55 14.24
C TYR A 258 -6.46 -1.60 13.49
N GLU A 259 -7.56 -1.52 14.23
CA GLU A 259 -8.90 -1.28 13.70
C GLU A 259 -9.26 0.20 13.84
N ILE A 260 -9.88 0.75 12.81
CA ILE A 260 -10.38 2.13 12.77
C ILE A 260 -11.88 2.12 13.02
N ASN A 261 -12.30 2.87 14.04
CA ASN A 261 -13.70 3.09 14.36
C ASN A 261 -14.03 4.57 14.16
N TYR A 262 -14.89 4.85 13.19
CA TYR A 262 -15.33 6.23 12.93
C TYR A 262 -16.44 6.65 13.88
N THR A 263 -16.39 7.93 14.26
CA THR A 263 -17.42 8.62 15.03
C THR A 263 -18.34 9.40 14.08
N ASN A 264 -19.47 9.87 14.59
CA ASN A 264 -20.38 10.72 13.81
C ASN A 264 -19.94 12.18 13.76
N GLU A 265 -18.88 12.54 14.48
CA GLU A 265 -18.34 13.90 14.50
C GLU A 265 -17.54 14.15 13.22
N ASN A 266 -17.84 15.26 12.55
CA ASN A 266 -16.97 15.77 11.49
C ASN A 266 -15.87 16.59 12.14
N ILE A 267 -14.64 16.34 11.73
CA ILE A 267 -13.45 17.05 12.21
C ILE A 267 -12.87 17.84 11.05
N ASN A 268 -12.55 19.10 11.30
CA ASN A 268 -11.74 19.86 10.39
C ASN A 268 -10.30 19.36 10.46
N ILE A 269 -9.73 18.95 9.31
CA ILE A 269 -8.39 18.37 9.28
C ILE A 269 -7.34 19.38 9.77
N ASP A 270 -7.60 20.67 9.59
CA ASP A 270 -6.75 21.77 10.07
C ASP A 270 -6.67 21.85 11.61
N GLU A 271 -7.57 21.18 12.32
CA GLU A 271 -7.60 21.11 13.80
C GLU A 271 -6.87 19.87 14.34
N ILE A 272 -6.49 18.93 13.46
CA ILE A 272 -5.81 17.71 13.86
C ILE A 272 -4.34 18.00 14.10
N ARG A 273 -3.96 18.08 15.38
CA ARG A 273 -2.57 18.35 15.75
C ARG A 273 -1.71 17.10 15.75
N HIS A 274 -2.22 15.94 16.17
CA HIS A 274 -1.37 14.76 16.33
C HIS A 274 -2.14 13.46 16.05
N TYR A 275 -1.55 12.58 15.25
CA TYR A 275 -1.89 11.17 15.22
C TYR A 275 -0.92 10.38 16.07
N ARG A 276 -1.44 9.70 17.10
CA ARG A 276 -0.69 8.73 17.90
C ARG A 276 -1.38 7.39 17.78
N LEU A 277 -0.67 6.42 17.22
CA LEU A 277 -0.99 5.00 17.40
C LEU A 277 -0.67 4.66 18.86
N SER A 278 -1.70 4.50 19.69
CA SER A 278 -1.59 4.10 21.09
C SER A 278 -1.38 2.60 21.24
#